data_AF-A0A1I3TA14-F1
#
_entry.id   AF-A0A1I3TA14-F1
#
_cell.length_a   1.000
_cell.length_b   1.000
_cell.length_c   1.000
_cell.angle_alpha   90.00
_cell.angle_beta   90.00
_cell.angle_gamma   90.00
#
_symmetry.space_group_name_H-M   'P 1'
#
loop_
_entity.id
_entity.type
_entity.pdbx_description
1 polymer ?
#
loop_
_entity_poly.entity_id
_entity_poly.type
_entity_poly.pdbx_seq_one_letter_code
_entity_poly.pdbx_strand_id
1 'polypeptide(L)'
;MQGERRATLILAPAGAGWRVSLKGGSSPTDGAGAAADCEIEAEGPLNGRTIDARVVPFEGTNLSVSAQDLAARPAGVKVDLTPQGAIVSTDFQGCGVGADVTGRYARAGATPS
;
A
#
# COMPACT_ATOMS: atom_id res chain seq x y z
N MET A 1 -18.97 -15.86 11.88
CA MET A 1 -18.97 -14.39 11.71
C MET A 1 -17.59 -14.01 11.22
N GLN A 2 -17.37 -13.97 9.91
CA GLN A 2 -16.05 -13.64 9.34
C GLN A 2 -16.03 -12.13 9.14
N GLY A 3 -15.24 -11.44 9.97
CA GLY A 3 -15.13 -9.99 9.95
C GLY A 3 -14.49 -9.54 8.63
N GLU A 4 -15.22 -8.71 7.90
CA GLU A 4 -14.75 -8.00 6.72
C GLU A 4 -13.44 -7.26 7.04
N ARG A 5 -12.30 -7.78 6.55
CA ARG A 5 -11.02 -7.07 6.61
C ARG A 5 -10.96 -6.12 5.43
N ARG A 6 -11.02 -4.82 5.68
CA ARG A 6 -10.86 -3.78 4.66
C ARG A 6 -9.38 -3.58 4.37
N ALA A 7 -9.05 -3.41 3.09
CA ALA A 7 -7.71 -2.95 2.71
C ALA A 7 -7.47 -1.56 3.31
N THR A 8 -6.26 -1.34 3.84
CA THR A 8 -5.90 -0.11 4.54
C THR A 8 -4.66 0.51 3.89
N LEU A 9 -4.73 1.81 3.62
CA LEU A 9 -3.60 2.63 3.19
C LEU A 9 -3.30 3.64 4.30
N ILE A 10 -2.08 3.60 4.81
CA ILE A 10 -1.56 4.55 5.79
C ILE A 10 -0.46 5.36 5.13
N LEU A 11 -0.57 6.69 5.24
CA LEU A 11 0.44 7.63 4.77
C LEU A 11 0.99 8.37 5.99
N ALA A 12 2.27 8.15 6.28
CA ALA A 12 2.98 8.81 7.37
C ALA A 12 4.10 9.68 6.80
N PRO A 13 4.33 10.90 7.32
CA PRO A 13 5.48 11.69 6.92
C PRO A 13 6.78 10.98 7.34
N ALA A 14 7.74 10.86 6.43
CA ALA A 14 9.01 10.19 6.65
C ALA A 14 10.16 10.99 6.03
N GLY A 15 10.94 11.67 6.88
CA GLY A 15 12.03 12.54 6.43
C GLY A 15 11.53 13.64 5.48
N ALA A 16 12.05 13.64 4.25
CA ALA A 16 11.64 14.58 3.18
C ALA A 16 10.49 14.05 2.30
N GLY A 17 9.95 12.87 2.60
CA GLY A 17 8.90 12.21 1.82
C GLY A 17 7.80 11.63 2.68
N TRP A 18 7.17 10.59 2.15
CA TRP A 18 6.06 9.88 2.76
C TRP A 18 6.38 8.39 2.81
N ARG A 19 6.13 7.79 3.96
CA ARG A 19 6.02 6.34 4.11
C ARG A 19 4.59 5.92 3.83
N VAL A 20 4.47 4.96 2.93
CA VAL A 20 3.25 4.35 2.42
C VAL A 20 3.22 2.93 2.98
N SER A 21 2.30 2.66 3.89
CA SER A 21 2.06 1.31 4.41
C SER A 21 0.72 0.82 3.87
N LEU A 22 0.78 -0.23 3.06
CA LEU A 22 -0.39 -0.87 2.45
C LEU A 22 -0.62 -2.21 3.14
N LYS A 23 -1.87 -2.43 3.53
CA LYS A 23 -2.32 -3.72 4.06
C LYS A 23 -3.55 -4.18 3.28
N GLY A 24 -3.48 -5.38 2.73
CA GLY A 24 -4.57 -6.03 2.02
C GLY A 24 -5.73 -6.40 2.94
N GLY A 25 -6.89 -6.62 2.34
CA GLY A 25 -8.12 -6.97 3.06
C GLY A 25 -9.04 -7.82 2.19
N SER A 26 -9.73 -8.79 2.82
CA SER A 26 -10.58 -9.78 2.16
C SER A 26 -11.88 -9.24 1.54
N SER A 27 -12.19 -7.94 1.71
CA SER A 27 -13.47 -7.36 1.29
C SER A 27 -13.36 -6.68 -0.09
N PRO A 28 -14.05 -7.20 -1.13
CA PRO A 28 -14.07 -6.61 -2.46
C PRO A 28 -14.81 -5.26 -2.55
N THR A 29 -15.50 -4.86 -1.47
CA THR A 29 -16.38 -3.69 -1.40
C THR A 29 -15.69 -2.36 -1.06
N ASP A 30 -14.49 -2.36 -0.47
CA ASP A 30 -13.86 -1.13 0.07
C ASP A 30 -12.37 -0.93 -0.28
N GLY A 31 -11.77 -1.76 -1.13
CA GLY A 31 -10.47 -1.44 -1.73
C GLY A 31 -9.69 -2.63 -2.25
N ALA A 32 -9.36 -2.56 -3.55
CA ALA A 32 -8.51 -3.47 -4.33
C ALA A 32 -8.86 -4.98 -4.24
N GLY A 33 -8.53 -5.76 -5.26
CA GLY A 33 -8.60 -7.23 -5.20
C GLY A 33 -7.48 -7.81 -4.32
N ALA A 34 -7.26 -7.23 -3.13
CA ALA A 34 -6.13 -7.54 -2.29
C ALA A 34 -6.35 -8.89 -1.60
N ALA A 35 -5.37 -9.78 -1.65
CA ALA A 35 -5.34 -10.89 -0.70
C ALA A 35 -5.36 -10.32 0.72
N ALA A 36 -6.11 -10.96 1.59
CA ALA A 36 -6.25 -10.63 3.01
C ALA A 36 -4.91 -10.54 3.77
N ASP A 37 -3.85 -11.08 3.17
CA ASP A 37 -2.57 -11.37 3.80
C ASP A 37 -1.38 -10.67 3.11
N CYS A 38 -1.62 -9.65 2.27
CA CYS A 38 -0.52 -8.89 1.67
C CYS A 38 -0.23 -7.57 2.39
N GLU A 39 1.05 -7.30 2.64
CA GLU A 39 1.56 -6.09 3.25
C GLU A 39 2.68 -5.54 2.38
N ILE A 40 2.74 -4.22 2.21
CA ILE A 40 3.83 -3.53 1.49
C ILE A 40 4.17 -2.25 2.25
N GLU A 41 5.45 -2.02 2.48
CA GLU A 41 5.96 -0.71 2.89
C GLU A 41 6.79 -0.09 1.80
N ALA A 42 6.49 1.16 1.48
CA ALA A 42 7.20 1.93 0.49
C ALA A 42 7.47 3.34 1.00
N GLU A 43 8.54 3.96 0.53
CA GLU A 43 8.89 5.32 0.87
C GLU A 43 9.26 6.13 -0.37
N GLY A 44 8.79 7.37 -0.41
CA GLY A 44 9.23 8.29 -1.46
C GLY A 44 8.61 9.68 -1.38
N PRO A 45 9.08 10.58 -2.25
CA PRO A 45 8.62 11.96 -2.27
C PRO A 45 7.17 12.09 -2.74
N LEU A 46 6.48 13.09 -2.20
CA LEU A 46 5.21 13.57 -2.75
C LEU A 46 5.51 14.57 -3.87
N ASN A 47 5.11 14.22 -5.09
CA ASN A 47 5.21 15.06 -6.28
C ASN A 47 3.83 15.61 -6.63
N GLY A 48 3.52 16.79 -6.09
CA GLY A 48 2.21 17.43 -6.28
C GLY A 48 1.10 16.66 -5.55
N ARG A 49 0.43 15.74 -6.25
CA ARG A 49 -0.64 14.87 -5.71
C ARG A 49 -0.30 13.39 -5.77
N THR A 50 0.85 13.05 -6.31
CA THR A 50 1.25 11.65 -6.48
C THR A 50 2.47 11.36 -5.62
N ILE A 51 2.39 10.32 -4.80
CA ILE A 51 3.55 9.81 -4.06
C ILE A 51 4.18 8.75 -4.95
N ASP A 52 5.43 9.00 -5.35
CA ASP A 52 6.24 8.04 -6.10
C ASP A 52 7.16 7.35 -5.08
N ALA A 53 6.67 6.27 -4.49
CA ALA A 53 7.36 5.53 -3.43
C ALA A 53 8.04 4.29 -3.98
N ARG A 54 9.20 3.95 -3.43
CA ARG A 54 9.87 2.68 -3.69
C ARG A 54 9.64 1.75 -2.53
N VAL A 55 9.36 0.48 -2.82
CA VAL A 55 9.27 -0.54 -1.76
C VAL A 55 10.60 -0.56 -1.02
N VAL A 56 10.51 -0.47 0.31
CA VAL A 56 11.65 -0.52 1.22
C VAL A 56 11.65 -1.86 1.94
N PRO A 57 12.78 -2.29 2.52
CA PRO A 57 12.79 -3.53 3.29
C PRO A 57 11.83 -3.43 4.47
N PHE A 58 10.99 -4.45 4.66
CA PHE A 58 10.03 -4.51 5.75
C PHE A 58 9.82 -5.94 6.24
N GLU A 59 9.47 -6.08 7.51
CA GLU A 59 9.00 -7.32 8.10
C GLU A 59 7.50 -7.19 8.39
N GLY A 60 6.69 -7.76 7.49
CA GLY A 60 5.26 -7.92 7.70
C GLY A 60 4.96 -9.16 8.54
N THR A 61 3.67 -9.35 8.81
CA THR A 61 3.16 -10.51 9.57
C THR A 61 3.24 -11.79 8.73
N ASN A 62 2.99 -11.68 7.42
CA ASN A 62 2.90 -12.82 6.50
C ASN A 62 4.01 -12.82 5.44
N LEU A 63 4.67 -11.69 5.20
CA LEU A 63 5.71 -11.53 4.20
C LEU A 63 6.82 -10.63 4.75
N SER A 64 8.06 -11.01 4.48
CA SER A 64 9.24 -10.22 4.78
C SER A 64 9.96 -9.92 3.48
N VAL A 65 10.34 -8.67 3.27
CA VAL A 65 11.10 -8.25 2.09
C VAL A 65 12.41 -7.67 2.55
N SER A 66 13.52 -8.26 2.13
CA SER A 66 14.86 -7.77 2.47
C SER A 66 15.39 -6.79 1.42
N ALA A 67 16.44 -6.03 1.79
CA ALA A 67 17.13 -5.17 0.82
C ALA A 67 17.73 -5.96 -0.35
N GLN A 68 18.10 -7.22 -0.14
CA GLN A 68 18.64 -8.09 -1.20
C GLN A 68 17.56 -8.47 -2.21
N ASP A 69 16.35 -8.76 -1.74
CA ASP A 69 15.20 -9.04 -2.60
C ASP A 69 14.87 -7.83 -3.48
N LEU A 70 14.87 -6.63 -2.89
CA LEU A 70 14.61 -5.37 -3.60
C LEU A 70 15.75 -4.99 -4.54
N ALA A 71 16.99 -5.38 -4.25
CA ALA A 71 18.10 -5.21 -5.16
C ALA A 71 17.99 -6.13 -6.40
N ALA A 72 17.50 -7.36 -6.21
CA ALA A 72 17.27 -8.30 -7.30
C ALA A 72 16.00 -7.99 -8.11
N ARG A 73 14.96 -7.49 -7.43
CA ARG A 73 13.64 -7.18 -7.98
C ARG A 73 13.13 -5.88 -7.36
N PRO A 74 13.54 -4.72 -7.90
CA PRO A 74 13.05 -3.44 -7.42
C PRO A 74 11.55 -3.34 -7.69
N ALA A 75 10.81 -2.83 -6.70
CA ALA A 75 9.38 -2.60 -6.82
C ALA A 75 9.00 -1.17 -6.44
N GLY A 76 8.02 -0.63 -7.15
CA GLY A 76 7.47 0.72 -6.97
C GLY A 76 6.03 0.69 -6.46
N VAL A 77 5.67 1.72 -5.70
CA VAL A 77 4.31 2.02 -5.27
C VAL A 77 4.00 3.46 -5.64
N LYS A 78 3.02 3.64 -6.51
CA LYS A 78 2.50 4.94 -6.90
C LYS A 78 1.16 5.18 -6.21
N VAL A 79 1.06 6.26 -5.45
CA VAL A 79 -0.20 6.65 -4.78
C VAL A 79 -0.67 7.98 -5.34
N ASP A 80 -1.76 7.96 -6.09
CA ASP A 80 -2.41 9.18 -6.57
C ASP A 80 -3.47 9.65 -5.59
N LEU A 81 -3.26 10.81 -4.97
CA LEU A 81 -4.17 11.39 -3.99
C LEU A 81 -5.31 12.13 -4.69
N THR A 82 -6.53 11.65 -4.48
CA THR A 82 -7.75 12.25 -5.01
C THR A 82 -8.56 12.90 -3.87
N PRO A 83 -9.50 13.82 -4.16
CA PRO A 83 -10.36 14.40 -3.12
C PRO A 83 -11.21 13.37 -2.35
N GLN A 84 -11.47 12.22 -2.97
CA GLN A 84 -12.35 11.16 -2.45
C GLN A 84 -11.56 10.00 -1.80
N GLY A 85 -10.22 10.02 -1.81
CA GLY A 85 -9.39 8.90 -1.38
C GLY A 85 -8.04 8.87 -2.11
N ALA A 86 -7.52 7.68 -2.38
CA ALA A 86 -6.30 7.50 -3.15
C ALA A 86 -6.43 6.36 -4.15
N ILE A 87 -5.71 6.44 -5.27
CA ILE A 87 -5.56 5.34 -6.21
C ILE A 87 -4.13 4.84 -6.08
N VAL A 88 -3.98 3.60 -5.66
CA VAL A 88 -2.70 2.94 -5.48
C VAL A 88 -2.44 2.06 -6.70
N SER A 89 -1.22 2.10 -7.20
CA SER A 89 -0.71 1.19 -8.22
C SER A 89 0.65 0.69 -7.80
N THR A 90 0.85 -0.62 -7.83
CA THR A 90 2.13 -1.24 -7.48
C THR A 90 2.50 -2.28 -8.52
N ASP A 91 3.80 -2.41 -8.78
CA ASP A 91 4.39 -3.49 -9.58
C ASP A 91 4.96 -4.62 -8.69
N PHE A 92 4.75 -4.54 -7.38
CA PHE A 92 5.16 -5.55 -6.42
C PHE A 92 4.39 -6.86 -6.58
N GLN A 93 5.11 -7.92 -6.98
CA GLN A 93 4.53 -9.25 -7.22
C GLN A 93 4.55 -10.17 -5.99
N GLY A 94 4.98 -9.69 -4.82
CA GLY A 94 5.14 -10.52 -3.61
C GLY A 94 3.83 -10.96 -2.95
N CYS A 95 2.69 -10.39 -3.36
CA CYS A 95 1.37 -10.73 -2.85
C CYS A 95 0.76 -12.02 -3.45
N GLY A 96 1.39 -12.63 -4.47
CA GLY A 96 0.86 -13.80 -5.17
C GLY A 96 -0.02 -13.47 -6.39
N VAL A 97 -0.26 -14.46 -7.24
CA VAL A 97 -0.96 -14.27 -8.53
C VAL A 97 -2.43 -13.92 -8.31
N GLY A 98 -2.87 -12.74 -8.75
CA GLY A 98 -4.27 -12.29 -8.66
C GLY A 98 -4.65 -11.59 -7.34
N ALA A 99 -3.65 -11.32 -6.49
CA ALA A 99 -3.81 -10.58 -5.25
C ALA A 99 -3.02 -9.28 -5.35
N ASP A 100 -3.66 -8.21 -5.79
CA ASP A 100 -3.00 -6.92 -5.95
C ASP A 100 -3.54 -5.93 -4.92
N VAL A 101 -2.64 -5.21 -4.25
CA VAL A 101 -3.00 -4.02 -3.47
C VAL A 101 -3.19 -2.78 -4.36
N THR A 102 -3.21 -2.98 -5.68
CA THR A 102 -3.56 -1.97 -6.67
C THR A 102 -5.06 -1.74 -6.65
N GLY A 103 -5.47 -0.50 -6.46
CA GLY A 103 -6.88 -0.16 -6.47
C GLY A 103 -7.17 1.17 -5.80
N ARG A 104 -8.46 1.43 -5.64
CA ARG A 104 -8.94 2.64 -5.00
C ARG A 104 -9.10 2.40 -3.51
N TYR A 105 -8.48 3.27 -2.73
CA TYR A 105 -8.58 3.32 -1.28
C TYR A 105 -9.45 4.50 -0.91
N ALA A 106 -10.52 4.24 -0.14
CA ALA A 106 -11.29 5.31 0.45
C ALA A 106 -10.43 6.01 1.51
N ARG A 107 -10.57 7.33 1.61
CA ARG A 107 -9.98 8.04 2.75
C ARG A 107 -10.68 7.53 4.01
N ALA A 108 -9.94 6.86 4.89
CA ALA A 108 -10.42 6.69 6.26
C ALA A 108 -10.66 8.11 6.77
N GLY A 109 -11.93 8.45 7.03
CA GLY A 109 -12.30 9.79 7.45
C GLY A 109 -11.33 10.20 8.56
N ALA A 110 -10.56 11.27 8.33
CA ALA A 110 -9.89 11.95 9.41
C ALA A 110 -10.99 12.21 10.42
N THR A 111 -10.93 11.55 11.57
CA THR A 111 -11.92 11.75 12.63
C THR A 111 -11.94 13.25 12.87
N PRO A 112 -13.04 13.98 12.59
CA PRO A 112 -13.11 15.36 13.00
C PRO A 112 -13.00 15.33 14.53
N SER A 113 -11.93 15.94 15.04
CA SER A 113 -11.79 16.18 16.47
C SER A 113 -12.87 17.14 16.94
#